data_AF-A0A3D5Q658-F1
#
_entry.id   AF-A0A3D5Q658-F1
#
_cell.length_a   1.000
_cell.length_b   1.000
_cell.length_c   1.000
_cell.angle_alpha   90.00
_cell.angle_beta   90.00
_cell.angle_gamma   90.00
#
_symmetry.space_group_name_H-M   'P 1'
#
loop_
_entity.id
_entity.type
_entity.pdbx_description
1 polymer ?
#
loop_
_entity_poly.entity_id
_entity_poly.type
_entity_poly.pdbx_seq_one_letter_code
_entity_poly.pdbx_strand_id
1 'polypeptide(L)'
;MTFITALEQSRTGLVTRISMAIREQNLNQRAEQNYLHWINRFVLFHDCEDPETMNREDCEVFLNYLKDRMGASRAKLNQARQALNFFFEDVLGKRNISATEAA
;
A
#
# COMPACT_ATOMS: atom_id res chain seq x y z
N MET A 1 4.95 -18.29 0.16
CA MET A 1 4.95 -17.31 1.25
C MET A 1 6.10 -16.34 0.98
N THR A 2 5.98 -15.56 -0.10
CA THR A 2 7.13 -14.92 -0.80
C THR A 2 6.87 -13.44 -1.12
N PHE A 3 5.77 -12.87 -0.60
CA PHE A 3 5.33 -11.50 -0.88
C PHE A 3 5.94 -10.46 0.09
N ILE A 4 6.87 -10.88 0.94
CA ILE A 4 7.40 -10.06 2.03
C ILE A 4 8.82 -9.60 1.71
N THR A 5 9.51 -10.29 0.80
CA THR A 5 10.92 -10.04 0.46
C THR A 5 11.16 -8.62 -0.03
N ALA A 6 10.28 -8.08 -0.88
CA ALA A 6 10.41 -6.70 -1.37
C ALA A 6 10.26 -5.65 -0.25
N LEU A 7 9.43 -5.95 0.75
CA LEU A 7 9.18 -5.04 1.89
C LEU A 7 10.36 -5.02 2.86
N GLU A 8 10.98 -6.18 3.11
CA GLU A 8 12.21 -6.24 3.89
C GLU A 8 13.41 -5.64 3.14
N GLN A 9 13.44 -5.76 1.81
CA GLN A 9 14.47 -5.18 0.96
C GLN A 9 14.43 -3.66 0.94
N SER A 10 13.23 -3.07 0.87
CA SER A 10 13.09 -1.61 0.88
C SER A 10 13.46 -1.02 2.24
N ARG A 11 13.06 -1.69 3.33
CA ARG A 11 13.35 -1.23 4.69
C ARG A 11 13.27 -2.36 5.72
N THR A 12 14.33 -2.47 6.52
CA THR A 12 14.36 -3.41 7.65
C THR A 12 13.27 -3.08 8.68
N GLY A 13 12.51 -4.11 9.10
CA GLY A 13 11.47 -3.98 10.13
C GLY A 13 10.14 -3.41 9.63
N LEU A 14 10.02 -3.10 8.33
CA LEU A 14 8.77 -2.64 7.74
C LEU A 14 7.66 -3.68 7.89
N VAL A 15 7.98 -4.96 7.74
CA VAL A 15 7.01 -6.05 7.83
C VAL A 15 6.47 -6.21 9.24
N THR A 16 7.32 -5.99 10.24
CA THR A 16 6.90 -5.95 11.64
C THR A 16 5.92 -4.81 11.87
N ARG A 17 6.21 -3.60 11.35
CA ARG A 17 5.29 -2.44 11.43
C ARG A 17 3.94 -2.75 10.76
N ILE A 18 3.95 -3.34 9.56
CA ILE A 18 2.72 -3.73 8.85
C ILE A 18 1.92 -4.75 9.69
N SER A 19 2.59 -5.75 10.24
CA SER A 19 1.96 -6.79 11.06
C SER A 19 1.35 -6.22 12.35
N MET A 20 1.99 -5.23 12.96
CA MET A 20 1.44 -4.53 14.13
C MET A 20 0.20 -3.74 13.75
N ALA A 21 0.25 -2.94 12.69
CA ALA A 21 -0.89 -2.15 12.22
C ALA A 21 -2.09 -3.02 11.82
N ILE A 22 -1.86 -4.18 11.17
CA ILE A 22 -2.93 -5.15 10.83
C ILE A 22 -3.66 -5.63 12.10
N ARG A 23 -2.90 -5.91 13.17
CA ARG A 23 -3.46 -6.36 14.46
C ARG A 23 -4.22 -5.24 15.16
N GLU A 24 -3.70 -4.03 15.15
CA GLU A 24 -4.36 -2.86 15.73
C GLU A 24 -5.68 -2.54 15.02
N GLN A 25 -5.71 -2.62 13.69
CA GLN A 25 -6.91 -2.41 12.88
C GLN A 25 -7.87 -3.62 12.86
N ASN A 26 -7.56 -4.71 13.57
CA ASN A 26 -8.35 -5.95 13.62
C ASN A 26 -8.78 -6.44 12.23
N LEU A 27 -7.88 -6.35 11.24
CA LEU A 27 -8.20 -6.74 9.88
C LEU A 27 -8.47 -8.24 9.81
N ASN A 28 -9.53 -8.61 9.09
CA ASN A 28 -9.77 -10.00 8.79
C ASN A 28 -8.74 -10.53 7.77
N GLN A 29 -8.59 -11.86 7.70
CA GLN A 29 -7.62 -12.52 6.84
C GLN A 29 -7.70 -12.09 5.36
N ARG A 30 -8.91 -11.85 4.86
CA ARG A 30 -9.11 -11.42 3.46
C ARG A 30 -8.62 -9.99 3.23
N ALA A 31 -8.89 -9.09 4.17
CA ALA A 31 -8.44 -7.71 4.13
C ALA A 31 -6.91 -7.63 4.26
N GLU A 32 -6.33 -8.38 5.20
CA GLU A 32 -4.89 -8.53 5.36
C GLU A 32 -4.21 -8.97 4.05
N GLN A 33 -4.67 -10.07 3.45
CA GLN A 33 -4.08 -10.58 2.21
C GLN A 33 -4.20 -9.57 1.06
N ASN A 34 -5.34 -8.90 0.96
CA ASN A 34 -5.54 -7.87 -0.05
C ASN A 34 -4.60 -6.68 0.17
N TYR A 35 -4.41 -6.24 1.42
CA TYR A 35 -3.54 -5.10 1.73
C TYR A 35 -2.07 -5.45 1.47
N LEU A 36 -1.60 -6.58 2.00
CA LEU A 36 -0.24 -7.07 1.75
C LEU A 36 0.05 -7.21 0.24
N HIS A 37 -0.91 -7.69 -0.54
CA HIS A 37 -0.77 -7.80 -1.98
C HIS A 37 -0.53 -6.44 -2.66
N TRP A 38 -1.36 -5.43 -2.35
CA TRP A 38 -1.25 -4.11 -2.97
C TRP A 38 -0.02 -3.34 -2.49
N ILE A 39 0.33 -3.44 -1.20
CA ILE A 39 1.52 -2.79 -0.63
C ILE A 39 2.79 -3.38 -1.26
N ASN A 40 2.89 -4.71 -1.36
CA ASN A 40 4.03 -5.35 -2.02
C ASN A 40 4.14 -4.91 -3.49
N ARG A 41 3.01 -4.88 -4.22
CA ARG A 41 2.99 -4.46 -5.62
C ARG A 41 3.40 -3.00 -5.81
N PHE A 42 3.02 -2.13 -4.89
CA PHE A 42 3.41 -0.72 -4.88
C PHE A 42 4.92 -0.56 -4.66
N VAL A 43 5.49 -1.23 -3.66
CA VAL A 43 6.93 -1.17 -3.39
C VAL A 43 7.74 -1.73 -4.57
N LEU A 44 7.27 -2.82 -5.20
CA LEU A 44 7.91 -3.37 -6.40
C LEU A 44 7.80 -2.46 -7.63
N PHE A 45 6.71 -1.69 -7.75
CA PHE A 45 6.54 -0.75 -8.86
C PHE A 45 7.54 0.40 -8.79
N HIS A 46 7.99 0.76 -7.60
CA HIS A 46 9.00 1.78 -7.33
C HIS A 46 10.38 1.18 -7.05
N ASP A 47 10.70 0.03 -7.66
CA ASP A 47 12.02 -0.62 -7.58
C ASP A 47 12.54 -0.86 -6.15
N CYS A 48 11.64 -1.14 -5.20
CA CYS A 48 11.94 -1.31 -3.78
C CYS A 48 12.56 -0.07 -3.10
N GLU A 49 12.25 1.13 -3.59
CA GLU A 49 12.62 2.38 -2.93
C GLU A 49 12.00 2.49 -1.52
N ASP A 50 12.62 3.29 -0.65
CA ASP A 50 12.21 3.47 0.74
C ASP A 50 10.80 4.09 0.84
N PRO A 51 9.80 3.39 1.40
CA PRO A 51 8.45 3.93 1.50
C PRO A 51 8.33 5.20 2.37
N GLU A 52 9.31 5.50 3.23
CA GLU A 52 9.32 6.77 3.96
C GLU A 52 9.76 7.97 3.12
N THR A 53 10.38 7.79 1.96
CA THR A 53 10.64 8.90 1.03
C THR A 53 9.47 9.14 0.08
N MET A 54 8.67 8.11 -0.19
CA MET A 54 7.52 8.19 -1.08
C MET A 54 6.40 9.10 -0.56
N ASN A 55 5.66 9.73 -1.46
CA ASN A 55 4.61 10.68 -1.14
C ASN A 55 3.27 10.33 -1.85
N ARG A 56 2.33 11.27 -1.84
CA ARG A 56 1.03 11.10 -2.49
C ARG A 56 1.15 10.97 -4.02
N GLU A 57 2.07 11.70 -4.63
CA GLU A 57 2.30 11.67 -6.08
C GLU A 57 2.71 10.26 -6.52
N ASP A 58 3.56 9.58 -5.74
CA ASP A 58 3.94 8.18 -6.00
C ASP A 58 2.75 7.22 -5.96
N CYS A 59 1.79 7.48 -5.06
CA CYS A 59 0.54 6.72 -5.00
C CYS A 59 -0.33 6.98 -6.24
N GLU A 60 -0.45 8.23 -6.68
CA GLU A 60 -1.20 8.61 -7.87
C GLU A 60 -0.60 8.01 -9.14
N VAL A 61 0.73 8.05 -9.28
CA VAL A 61 1.46 7.41 -10.39
C VAL A 61 1.13 5.92 -10.45
N PHE A 62 1.19 5.22 -9.31
CA PHE A 62 0.86 3.80 -9.25
C PHE A 62 -0.61 3.51 -9.58
N LEU A 63 -1.55 4.27 -9.04
CA LEU A 63 -2.98 4.09 -9.32
C LEU A 63 -3.32 4.36 -10.79
N ASN A 64 -2.70 5.38 -11.41
CA ASN A 64 -2.83 5.67 -12.84
C ASN A 64 -2.24 4.53 -13.68
N TYR A 65 -1.08 3.99 -13.29
CA TYR A 65 -0.52 2.80 -13.92
C TYR A 65 -1.49 1.61 -13.86
N LEU A 66 -2.11 1.34 -12.71
CA LEU A 66 -3.09 0.27 -12.57
C LEU A 66 -4.30 0.47 -13.49
N LYS A 67 -4.79 1.71 -13.59
CA LYS A 67 -5.92 2.05 -14.45
C LYS A 67 -5.57 1.90 -15.94
N ASP A 68 -4.52 2.58 -16.38
CA ASP A 68 -4.25 2.80 -17.80
C ASP A 68 -3.45 1.66 -18.42
N ARG A 69 -2.53 1.05 -17.67
CA ARG A 69 -1.64 -0.01 -18.18
C ARG A 69 -2.13 -1.40 -17.82
N MET A 70 -2.71 -1.58 -16.64
CA MET A 70 -3.20 -2.88 -16.18
C MET A 70 -4.72 -3.09 -16.40
N GLY A 71 -5.44 -2.07 -16.88
CA GLY A 71 -6.88 -2.16 -17.11
C GLY A 71 -7.67 -2.48 -15.83
N ALA A 72 -7.20 -2.00 -14.68
CA ALA A 72 -7.83 -2.30 -13.40
C ALA A 72 -9.25 -1.72 -13.34
N SER A 73 -10.21 -2.55 -12.90
CA SER A 73 -11.57 -2.08 -12.66
C SER A 73 -11.62 -1.09 -11.49
N ARG A 74 -12.68 -0.27 -11.44
CA ARG A 74 -12.91 0.67 -10.33
C ARG A 74 -12.86 -0.02 -8.95
N ALA A 75 -13.34 -1.26 -8.86
CA ALA A 75 -13.28 -2.03 -7.62
C ALA A 75 -11.83 -2.39 -7.22
N LYS A 76 -10.99 -2.81 -8.18
CA LYS A 76 -9.57 -3.09 -7.94
C LYS A 76 -8.79 -1.82 -7.55
N LEU A 77 -9.08 -0.70 -8.21
CA LEU A 77 -8.48 0.59 -7.87
C LEU A 77 -8.87 1.04 -6.46
N ASN A 78 -10.14 0.87 -6.07
CA ASN A 78 -10.58 1.16 -4.71
C ASN A 78 -9.91 0.25 -3.66
N GLN A 79 -9.65 -1.02 -3.99
CA GLN A 79 -8.92 -1.93 -3.11
C GLN A 79 -7.45 -1.52 -2.95
N ALA A 80 -6.79 -1.14 -4.04
CA ALA A 80 -5.43 -0.63 -4.03
C ALA A 80 -5.33 0.67 -3.21
N ARG A 81 -6.22 1.64 -3.45
CA ARG A 81 -6.24 2.91 -2.70
C ARG A 81 -6.44 2.70 -1.20
N GLN A 82 -7.35 1.82 -0.79
CA GLN A 82 -7.55 1.52 0.63
C GLN A 82 -6.30 0.90 1.26
N ALA A 83 -5.62 -0.01 0.57
CA ALA A 83 -4.38 -0.60 1.05
C ALA A 83 -3.24 0.43 1.17
N LEU A 84 -3.13 1.36 0.22
CA LEU A 84 -2.14 2.44 0.28
C LEU A 84 -2.46 3.42 1.41
N ASN A 85 -3.71 3.81 1.59
CA ASN A 85 -4.10 4.68 2.71
C ASN A 85 -3.73 4.03 4.05
N PHE A 86 -4.08 2.76 4.26
CA PHE A 86 -3.67 2.02 5.45
C PHE A 86 -2.15 1.99 5.61
N PHE A 87 -1.41 1.73 4.54
CA PHE A 87 0.04 1.68 4.60
C PHE A 87 0.66 3.01 5.02
N PHE A 88 0.23 4.12 4.44
CA PHE A 88 0.82 5.41 4.79
C PHE A 88 0.34 5.94 6.14
N GLU A 89 -0.95 5.82 6.43
CA GLU A 89 -1.54 6.38 7.65
C GLU A 89 -1.24 5.50 8.87
N ASP A 90 -1.50 4.19 8.80
CA ASP A 90 -1.38 3.27 9.95
C ASP A 90 0.01 2.67 10.11
N VAL A 91 0.74 2.41 9.00
CA VAL A 91 2.08 1.79 9.08
C VAL A 91 3.18 2.86 9.16
N LEU A 92 3.14 3.84 8.27
CA LEU A 92 4.18 4.88 8.17
C LEU A 92 3.92 6.10 9.05
N GLY A 93 2.70 6.28 9.57
CA GLY A 93 2.33 7.45 10.37
C GLY A 93 2.28 8.76 9.56
N LYS A 94 2.25 8.66 8.22
CA LYS A 94 2.12 9.79 7.31
C LYS A 94 0.65 10.15 7.18
N ARG A 95 0.23 11.15 7.96
CA ARG A 95 -1.14 11.66 7.94
C ARG A 95 -1.42 12.29 6.57
N ASN A 96 -2.42 11.73 5.85
CA ASN A 96 -3.12 12.29 4.68
C ASN A 96 -2.74 11.74 3.29
N ILE A 97 -3.31 10.59 2.92
CA ILE A 97 -3.48 10.19 1.50
C ILE A 97 -4.94 10.26 1.05
N SER A 98 -5.88 10.32 2.00
CA SER A 98 -7.31 10.19 1.74
C SER A 98 -8.14 11.48 1.69
N ALA A 99 -7.59 12.65 2.06
CA ALA A 99 -8.32 13.91 1.89
C ALA A 99 -8.15 14.42 0.46
N THR A 100 -8.89 13.83 -0.47
CA THR A 100 -9.58 14.44 -1.63
C THR A 100 -10.40 13.31 -2.27
N GLU A 101 -11.68 13.58 -2.61
CA GLU A 101 -12.67 12.70 -3.28
C GLU A 101 -13.78 12.08 -2.41
N ALA A 102 -14.56 12.97 -1.79
CA ALA A 102 -16.01 12.80 -1.62
C ALA A 102 -16.68 14.19 -1.74
N ALA A 103 -16.79 14.71 -2.97
CA ALA A 103 -17.65 15.83 -3.34
C ALA A 103 -18.08 15.65 -4.81
#